data_AF-A0A090VEV2-F1
#
_entry.id   AF-A0A090VEV2-F1
#
_cell.length_a   1.000
_cell.length_b   1.000
_cell.length_c   1.000
_cell.angle_alpha   90.00
_cell.angle_beta   90.00
_cell.angle_gamma   90.00
#
_symmetry.space_group_name_H-M   'P 1'
#
loop_
_entity.id
_entity.type
_entity.pdbx_description
1 polymer ?
#
loop_
_entity_poly.entity_id
_entity_poly.type
_entity_poly.pdbx_seq_one_letter_code
_entity_poly.pdbx_strand_id
1 'polypeptide(L)'
;MLRAGGNGAVNFVVANSGWHELTTPDNTITLDTWFHIAGVYNGTTSKIYIDGIEIASTNIAMGNIGNSNFNVNIGRDPQDTNRGLDASLDEVRIWNIARTAEQINGSKNCELQGTETGLVAYYNFNQGADSSTNTSETTAIDVTGTNNGTLTNFDLTGTTSNWLASSPVTTGSIIPSEATVTTPVTYNQGDTASPLTATTGSNGTALLWYTTETNGTGTTTAPTPGTTTAGSTSYWVSSTNDNGCESEKTEIVVTVESTLSSNNFDISNKLKIYPNPATNTITIDVDNLTTAKLQVLDLTGKIINNETLESITNSIDITKYPSGVYMFKIITTEGTTIKKVIKQ
;
A
#
# COMPACT_ATOMS: atom_id res chain seq x y z
N MET A 1 -1.13 29.93 4.50
CA MET A 1 -0.07 30.73 5.16
C MET A 1 0.31 30.03 6.46
N LEU A 2 1.60 29.78 6.68
CA LEU A 2 2.15 29.22 7.91
C LEU A 2 2.98 30.30 8.60
N ARG A 3 2.78 30.53 9.89
CA ARG A 3 3.40 31.62 10.66
C ARG A 3 3.79 31.14 12.05
N ALA A 4 4.77 31.80 12.64
CA ALA A 4 5.09 31.69 14.06
C ALA A 4 5.08 33.08 14.69
N GLY A 5 4.53 33.20 15.90
CA GLY A 5 4.49 34.43 16.68
C GLY A 5 5.55 34.48 17.79
N GLY A 6 5.81 35.68 18.32
CA GLY A 6 6.80 35.88 19.40
C GLY A 6 6.46 35.20 20.74
N ASN A 7 5.24 34.69 20.91
CA ASN A 7 4.84 33.87 22.06
C ASN A 7 5.06 32.36 21.85
N GLY A 8 5.70 31.95 20.75
CA GLY A 8 5.99 30.55 20.45
C GLY A 8 4.77 29.75 19.96
N ALA A 9 3.65 30.41 19.65
CA ALA A 9 2.53 29.77 18.96
C ALA A 9 2.79 29.71 17.46
N VAL A 10 2.34 28.62 16.83
CA VAL A 10 2.36 28.43 15.38
C VAL A 10 0.94 28.51 14.84
N ASN A 11 0.78 29.25 13.75
CA ASN A 11 -0.50 29.51 13.11
C ASN A 11 -0.49 28.97 11.69
N PHE A 12 -1.48 28.16 11.34
CA PHE A 12 -1.69 27.70 9.97
C PHE A 12 -3.05 28.16 9.48
N VAL A 13 -3.01 28.91 8.39
CA VAL A 13 -4.16 29.61 7.82
C VAL A 13 -4.43 29.16 6.41
N VAL A 14 -5.66 28.74 6.17
CA VAL A 14 -6.20 28.45 4.84
C VAL A 14 -7.42 29.34 4.61
N ALA A 15 -7.66 29.74 3.37
CA ALA A 15 -8.74 30.64 3.06
C ALA A 15 -9.37 30.36 1.70
N ASN A 16 -10.66 30.65 1.58
CA ASN A 16 -11.40 30.75 0.33
C ASN A 16 -12.23 32.07 0.32
N SER A 17 -13.56 32.00 0.37
CA SER A 17 -14.44 33.11 0.76
C SER A 17 -14.27 33.58 2.21
N GLY A 18 -13.66 32.78 3.09
CA GLY A 18 -13.38 33.13 4.48
C GLY A 18 -11.98 32.72 4.93
N TRP A 19 -11.49 33.36 6.00
CA TRP A 19 -10.20 33.04 6.62
C TRP A 19 -10.41 32.02 7.74
N HIS A 20 -9.65 30.91 7.70
CA HIS A 20 -9.66 29.89 8.73
C HIS A 20 -8.25 29.73 9.30
N GLU A 21 -8.11 30.08 10.58
CA GLU A 21 -6.84 30.04 11.29
C GLU A 21 -6.89 28.95 12.37
N LEU A 22 -5.91 28.05 12.31
CA LEU A 22 -5.62 27.08 13.35
C LEU A 22 -4.36 27.54 14.08
N THR A 23 -4.40 27.54 15.41
CA THR A 23 -3.31 28.04 16.26
C THR A 23 -2.94 26.97 17.28
N THR A 24 -1.65 26.71 17.46
CA THR A 24 -1.15 25.86 18.54
C THR A 24 -1.16 26.63 19.88
N PRO A 25 -1.04 25.95 21.04
CA PRO A 25 -0.85 26.63 22.32
C PRO A 25 0.38 27.55 22.33
N ASP A 26 0.38 28.55 23.21
CA ASP A 26 1.56 29.37 23.48
C ASP A 26 2.74 28.51 23.97
N ASN A 27 3.96 28.94 23.65
CA ASN A 27 5.21 28.23 23.95
C ASN A 27 5.30 26.81 23.34
N THR A 28 4.61 26.56 22.23
CA THR A 28 4.75 25.31 21.46
C THR A 28 6.16 25.16 20.91
N ILE A 29 6.73 26.26 20.40
CA ILE A 29 8.13 26.35 19.98
C ILE A 29 8.86 27.40 20.83
N THR A 30 10.17 27.25 20.90
CA THR A 30 11.08 28.18 21.58
C THR A 30 11.98 28.89 20.58
N LEU A 31 12.40 30.12 20.92
CA LEU A 31 13.36 30.86 20.11
C LEU A 31 14.73 30.14 20.09
N ASP A 32 15.52 30.44 19.06
CA ASP A 32 16.89 29.96 18.88
C ASP A 32 17.02 28.42 18.89
N THR A 33 15.97 27.72 18.48
CA THR A 33 15.92 26.24 18.42
C THR A 33 15.30 25.82 17.09
N TRP A 34 15.91 24.84 16.41
CA TRP A 34 15.35 24.26 15.19
C TRP A 34 14.13 23.39 15.51
N PHE A 35 13.07 23.56 14.72
CA PHE A 35 11.88 22.72 14.74
C PHE A 35 11.48 22.40 13.30
N HIS A 36 10.99 21.18 13.08
CA HIS A 36 10.26 20.88 11.84
C HIS A 36 8.78 21.25 12.03
N ILE A 37 8.26 22.15 11.20
CA ILE A 37 6.88 22.63 11.28
C ILE A 37 6.14 22.31 9.98
N ALA A 38 5.00 21.62 10.07
CA ALA A 38 4.14 21.35 8.92
C ALA A 38 2.68 21.74 9.17
N GLY A 39 2.12 22.52 8.24
CA GLY A 39 0.68 22.77 8.13
C GLY A 39 0.07 21.88 7.05
N VAL A 40 -0.93 21.08 7.39
CA VAL A 40 -1.58 20.13 6.47
C VAL A 40 -3.06 20.45 6.33
N TYR A 41 -3.55 20.49 5.09
CA TYR A 41 -4.96 20.67 4.79
C TYR A 41 -5.42 19.74 3.68
N ASN A 42 -6.52 19.02 3.89
CA ASN A 42 -7.04 18.01 2.94
C ASN A 42 -8.40 18.38 2.32
N GLY A 43 -8.76 19.67 2.34
CA GLY A 43 -10.08 20.14 1.90
C GLY A 43 -11.15 20.10 2.99
N THR A 44 -10.93 19.36 4.08
CA THR A 44 -11.88 19.31 5.20
C THR A 44 -11.25 19.63 6.54
N THR A 45 -10.10 19.05 6.84
CA THR A 45 -9.40 19.16 8.11
C THR A 45 -8.10 19.92 7.93
N SER A 46 -7.85 20.87 8.82
CA SER A 46 -6.58 21.58 8.97
C SER A 46 -5.82 21.02 10.18
N LYS A 47 -4.51 20.85 10.04
CA LYS A 47 -3.63 20.29 11.09
C LYS A 47 -2.30 21.03 11.15
N ILE A 48 -1.70 21.08 12.34
CA ILE A 48 -0.33 21.54 12.56
C ILE A 48 0.46 20.43 13.22
N TYR A 49 1.63 20.14 12.67
CA TYR A 49 2.61 19.21 13.20
C TYR A 49 3.88 19.95 13.61
N ILE A 50 4.41 19.62 14.77
CA ILE A 50 5.71 20.08 15.28
C ILE A 50 6.56 18.84 15.53
N ASP A 51 7.74 18.79 14.91
CA ASP A 51 8.63 17.63 14.89
C ASP A 51 7.90 16.33 14.54
N GLY A 52 6.95 16.42 13.61
CA GLY A 52 6.15 15.29 13.14
C GLY A 52 5.04 14.82 14.10
N ILE A 53 4.85 15.50 15.23
CA ILE A 53 3.76 15.25 16.20
C ILE A 53 2.60 16.20 15.90
N GLU A 54 1.37 15.68 15.79
CA GLU A 54 0.17 16.51 15.63
C GLU A 54 -0.09 17.32 16.91
N ILE A 55 0.02 18.65 16.83
CA ILE A 55 -0.19 19.56 17.97
C ILE A 55 -1.59 20.18 17.95
N ALA A 56 -2.12 20.46 16.76
CA ALA A 56 -3.43 21.08 16.61
C ALA A 56 -4.16 20.51 15.39
N SER A 57 -5.48 20.40 15.49
CA SER A 57 -6.34 19.84 14.45
C SER A 57 -7.75 20.39 14.57
N THR A 58 -8.36 20.73 13.43
CA THR A 58 -9.75 21.20 13.38
C THR A 58 -10.40 20.87 12.04
N ASN A 59 -11.69 20.53 12.08
CA ASN A 59 -12.50 20.34 10.89
C ASN A 59 -13.14 21.67 10.49
N ILE A 60 -12.82 22.15 9.28
CA ILE A 60 -13.38 23.38 8.71
C ILE A 60 -14.29 23.12 7.51
N ALA A 61 -14.18 21.96 6.86
CA ALA A 61 -14.99 21.54 5.69
C ALA A 61 -15.09 22.60 4.56
N MET A 62 -14.03 23.38 4.35
CA MET A 62 -14.04 24.55 3.45
C MET A 62 -13.93 24.17 1.95
N GLY A 63 -13.47 22.97 1.61
CA GLY A 63 -13.20 22.54 0.24
C GLY A 63 -11.87 23.08 -0.29
N ASN A 64 -11.86 23.59 -1.52
CA ASN A 64 -10.60 24.06 -2.12
C ASN A 64 -10.12 25.37 -1.47
N ILE A 65 -8.80 25.49 -1.31
CA ILE A 65 -8.16 26.78 -1.00
C ILE A 65 -8.40 27.73 -2.18
N GLY A 66 -8.79 28.97 -1.89
CA GLY A 66 -8.99 30.00 -2.91
C GLY A 66 -7.68 30.44 -3.56
N ASN A 67 -7.77 30.89 -4.81
CA ASN A 67 -6.61 31.42 -5.52
C ASN A 67 -6.15 32.76 -4.89
N SER A 68 -4.83 32.94 -4.80
CA SER A 68 -4.21 34.20 -4.40
C SER A 68 -3.66 34.91 -5.64
N ASN A 69 -3.76 36.24 -5.67
CA ASN A 69 -3.11 37.08 -6.67
C ASN A 69 -1.65 37.43 -6.30
N PHE A 70 -1.19 36.99 -5.13
CA PHE A 70 0.18 37.20 -4.68
C PHE A 70 1.03 35.96 -4.96
N ASN A 71 2.28 36.18 -5.36
CA ASN A 71 3.29 35.12 -5.41
C ASN A 71 3.51 34.52 -4.01
N VAL A 72 3.99 33.28 -3.97
CA VAL A 72 4.46 32.68 -2.72
C VAL A 72 5.63 33.52 -2.19
N ASN A 73 5.57 33.89 -0.92
CA ASN A 73 6.64 34.59 -0.23
C ASN A 73 7.09 33.72 0.95
N ILE A 74 8.41 33.64 1.14
CA ILE A 74 9.05 32.99 2.28
C ILE A 74 9.71 34.10 3.10
N GLY A 75 9.50 34.09 4.41
CA GLY A 75 10.08 35.08 5.33
C GLY A 75 9.32 36.42 5.44
N ARG A 76 8.21 36.63 4.72
CA ARG A 76 7.38 37.85 4.84
C ARG A 76 5.94 37.66 4.40
N ASP A 77 5.05 38.54 4.85
CA ASP A 77 3.69 38.70 4.34
C ASP A 77 3.67 39.56 3.06
N PRO A 78 3.09 39.08 1.94
CA PRO A 78 3.00 39.88 0.71
C PRO A 78 2.02 41.06 0.79
N GLN A 79 1.13 41.09 1.79
CA GLN A 79 0.11 42.15 1.95
C GLN A 79 0.51 43.21 2.97
N ASP A 80 1.38 42.87 3.93
CA ASP A 80 1.85 43.79 4.98
C ASP A 80 3.36 43.63 5.19
N THR A 81 4.12 44.60 4.67
CA THR A 81 5.59 44.57 4.73
C THR A 81 6.16 44.69 6.14
N ASN A 82 5.35 45.01 7.16
CA ASN A 82 5.79 45.03 8.56
C ASN A 82 5.76 43.64 9.20
N ARG A 83 5.19 42.64 8.51
CA ARG A 83 5.10 41.26 8.99
C ARG A 83 6.18 40.41 8.35
N GLY A 84 7.41 40.62 8.81
CA GLY A 84 8.56 39.78 8.51
C GLY A 84 8.68 38.58 9.45
N LEU A 85 9.46 37.59 9.04
CA LEU A 85 9.94 36.51 9.89
C LEU A 85 11.40 36.77 10.24
N ASP A 86 11.70 36.85 11.53
CA ASP A 86 13.05 36.88 12.06
C ASP A 86 13.40 35.47 12.56
N ALA A 87 13.82 34.60 11.63
CA ALA A 87 14.18 33.22 11.91
C ALA A 87 15.12 32.67 10.84
N SER A 88 15.87 31.64 11.20
CA SER A 88 16.55 30.78 10.22
C SER A 88 15.54 29.82 9.59
N LEU A 89 15.68 29.54 8.30
CA LEU A 89 14.84 28.62 7.55
C LEU A 89 15.72 27.62 6.82
N ASP A 90 15.25 26.38 6.78
CA ASP A 90 15.85 25.33 5.98
C ASP A 90 14.75 24.41 5.44
N GLU A 91 15.03 23.67 4.37
CA GLU A 91 14.20 22.57 3.90
C GLU A 91 12.72 22.93 3.63
N VAL A 92 12.46 24.10 3.06
CA VAL A 92 11.08 24.57 2.82
C VAL A 92 10.43 23.80 1.67
N ARG A 93 9.32 23.13 1.98
CA ARG A 93 8.60 22.23 1.05
C ARG A 93 7.15 22.68 0.89
N ILE A 94 6.63 22.60 -0.33
CA ILE A 94 5.21 22.86 -0.65
C ILE A 94 4.65 21.67 -1.41
N TRP A 95 3.54 21.12 -0.93
CA TRP A 95 2.86 19.97 -1.53
C TRP A 95 1.45 20.35 -1.97
N ASN A 96 0.95 19.71 -3.04
CA ASN A 96 -0.46 19.79 -3.46
C ASN A 96 -1.31 18.62 -2.95
N ILE A 97 -0.70 17.72 -2.17
CA ILE A 97 -1.36 16.63 -1.46
C ILE A 97 -1.22 16.83 0.05
N ALA A 98 -2.25 16.42 0.79
CA ALA A 98 -2.18 16.40 2.25
C ALA A 98 -1.28 15.24 2.70
N ARG A 99 -0.11 15.58 3.26
CA ARG A 99 0.84 14.58 3.78
C ARG A 99 0.32 13.94 5.08
N THR A 100 0.51 12.64 5.23
CA THR A 100 0.20 11.91 6.47
C THR A 100 1.27 12.13 7.54
N ALA A 101 0.97 11.78 8.79
CA ALA A 101 1.95 11.87 9.88
C ALA A 101 3.16 10.95 9.62
N GLU A 102 2.93 9.76 9.07
CA GLU A 102 3.99 8.82 8.69
C GLU A 102 4.89 9.41 7.59
N GLN A 103 4.29 9.97 6.54
CA GLN A 103 5.02 10.62 5.44
C GLN A 103 5.85 11.83 5.91
N ILE A 104 5.33 12.61 6.87
CA ILE A 104 6.07 13.71 7.49
C ILE A 104 7.24 13.16 8.31
N ASN A 105 7.00 12.17 9.17
CA ASN A 105 8.05 11.61 10.02
C ASN A 105 9.16 10.91 9.23
N GLY A 106 8.84 10.25 8.11
CA GLY A 106 9.83 9.61 7.26
C GLY A 106 10.75 10.56 6.50
N SER A 107 10.36 11.85 6.36
CA SER A 107 11.08 12.82 5.53
C SER A 107 11.57 14.07 6.25
N LYS A 108 11.05 14.39 7.45
CA LYS A 108 11.32 15.67 8.14
C LYS A 108 12.80 15.97 8.42
N ASN A 109 13.64 14.93 8.51
CA ASN A 109 15.06 15.02 8.85
C ASN A 109 15.97 14.78 7.64
N CYS A 110 15.42 14.83 6.42
CA CYS A 110 16.05 14.33 5.22
C CYS A 110 15.87 15.32 4.08
N GLU A 111 16.88 15.48 3.24
CA GLU A 111 16.70 16.16 1.96
C GLU A 111 15.75 15.35 1.08
N LEU A 112 15.01 16.03 0.22
CA LEU A 112 14.13 15.38 -0.75
C LEU A 112 14.85 15.13 -2.07
N GLN A 113 14.36 14.17 -2.85
CA GLN A 113 14.82 13.90 -4.22
C GLN A 113 14.38 15.00 -5.19
N GLY A 114 13.28 15.70 -4.89
CA GLY A 114 12.68 16.71 -5.76
C GLY A 114 11.71 16.15 -6.80
N THR A 115 11.49 14.83 -6.79
CA THR A 115 10.61 14.11 -7.72
C THR A 115 9.44 13.43 -7.02
N GLU A 116 9.23 13.70 -5.74
CA GLU A 116 8.17 13.09 -4.96
C GLU A 116 6.77 13.47 -5.49
N THR A 117 5.87 12.50 -5.50
CA THR A 117 4.50 12.69 -5.97
C THR A 117 3.81 13.80 -5.20
N GLY A 118 3.40 14.86 -5.90
CA GLY A 118 2.67 15.98 -5.33
C GLY A 118 3.55 17.05 -4.67
N LEU A 119 4.87 16.94 -4.71
CA LEU A 119 5.79 18.02 -4.35
C LEU A 119 5.73 19.10 -5.44
N VAL A 120 5.42 20.33 -5.04
CA VAL A 120 5.26 21.47 -5.95
C VAL A 120 6.52 22.33 -5.98
N ALA A 121 7.09 22.60 -4.81
CA ALA A 121 8.32 23.37 -4.69
C ALA A 121 9.14 22.89 -3.49
N TYR A 122 10.46 22.92 -3.62
CA TYR A 122 11.40 22.53 -2.57
C TYR A 122 12.64 23.42 -2.59
N TYR A 123 12.85 24.17 -1.51
CA TYR A 123 14.01 25.04 -1.32
C TYR A 123 14.86 24.47 -0.17
N ASN A 124 15.96 23.83 -0.51
CA ASN A 124 16.90 23.21 0.43
C ASN A 124 17.95 24.17 1.00
N PHE A 125 17.98 25.42 0.51
CA PHE A 125 18.87 26.48 0.99
C PHE A 125 20.38 26.10 1.09
N ASN A 126 20.85 25.23 0.18
CA ASN A 126 22.25 24.75 0.16
C ASN A 126 23.14 25.49 -0.86
N GLN A 127 22.71 26.61 -1.43
CA GLN A 127 23.43 27.27 -2.53
C GLN A 127 24.66 28.05 -2.05
N GLY A 128 24.60 28.65 -0.86
CA GLY A 128 25.66 29.50 -0.33
C GLY A 128 26.44 28.89 0.82
N ALA A 129 27.53 29.56 1.19
CA ALA A 129 28.39 29.20 2.31
C ALA A 129 28.29 30.23 3.44
N ASP A 130 28.34 29.75 4.68
CA ASP A 130 28.37 30.56 5.90
C ASP A 130 29.62 31.46 5.95
N SER A 131 29.45 32.67 6.48
CA SER A 131 30.50 33.64 6.72
C SER A 131 31.39 33.92 5.49
N SER A 132 30.83 33.78 4.29
CA SER A 132 31.54 33.84 3.01
C SER A 132 30.91 34.86 2.05
N THR A 133 31.61 35.12 0.94
CA THR A 133 31.07 35.94 -0.15
C THR A 133 30.34 35.07 -1.17
N ASN A 134 29.04 35.25 -1.25
CA ASN A 134 28.07 34.49 -2.04
C ASN A 134 27.42 35.34 -3.14
N THR A 135 28.15 36.30 -3.75
CA THR A 135 27.56 37.28 -4.69
C THR A 135 26.93 36.68 -5.95
N SER A 136 27.21 35.41 -6.25
CA SER A 136 26.57 34.66 -7.33
C SER A 136 25.23 34.02 -6.91
N GLU A 137 25.03 33.79 -5.61
CA GLU A 137 23.88 33.08 -5.05
C GLU A 137 22.72 34.04 -4.80
N THR A 138 22.16 34.58 -5.87
CA THR A 138 21.08 35.59 -5.83
C THR A 138 19.67 34.98 -5.89
N THR A 139 19.57 33.66 -5.99
CA THR A 139 18.32 32.92 -6.19
C THR A 139 18.20 31.77 -5.21
N ALA A 140 17.04 31.63 -4.57
CA ALA A 140 16.66 30.38 -3.90
C ALA A 140 16.22 29.39 -4.98
N ILE A 141 16.97 28.32 -5.18
CA ILE A 141 16.68 27.34 -6.22
C ILE A 141 15.54 26.43 -5.74
N ASP A 142 14.52 26.29 -6.57
CA ASP A 142 13.49 25.26 -6.44
C ASP A 142 14.03 23.95 -7.03
N VAL A 143 14.33 22.98 -6.17
CA VAL A 143 14.88 21.67 -6.55
C VAL A 143 13.94 20.90 -7.48
N THR A 144 12.62 21.16 -7.43
CA THR A 144 11.66 20.54 -8.36
C THR A 144 11.70 21.17 -9.76
N GLY A 145 12.27 22.38 -9.89
CA GLY A 145 12.55 23.04 -11.16
C GLY A 145 12.15 24.51 -11.22
N THR A 146 10.87 24.80 -11.47
CA THR A 146 10.51 26.07 -12.15
C THR A 146 10.21 27.26 -11.25
N ASN A 147 10.07 27.11 -9.94
CA ASN A 147 9.59 28.18 -9.06
C ASN A 147 10.71 28.92 -8.31
N ASN A 148 11.90 29.07 -8.91
CA ASN A 148 13.03 29.74 -8.26
C ASN A 148 12.64 31.08 -7.61
N GLY A 149 13.03 31.24 -6.35
CA GLY A 149 12.78 32.44 -5.56
C GLY A 149 13.84 33.52 -5.82
N THR A 150 13.42 34.77 -5.85
CA THR A 150 14.34 35.92 -5.83
C THR A 150 14.68 36.28 -4.40
N LEU A 151 15.96 36.28 -4.03
CA LEU A 151 16.39 36.74 -2.72
C LEU A 151 16.28 38.26 -2.64
N THR A 152 15.54 38.78 -1.66
CA THR A 152 15.31 40.22 -1.47
C THR A 152 15.87 40.63 -0.11
N ASN A 153 16.70 41.69 -0.07
CA ASN A 153 17.39 42.14 1.15
C ASN A 153 18.15 41.01 1.86
N PHE A 154 18.77 40.13 1.07
CA PHE A 154 19.55 39.01 1.57
C PHE A 154 21.03 39.38 1.47
N ASP A 155 21.71 39.51 2.61
CA ASP A 155 23.12 39.86 2.62
C ASP A 155 23.95 38.67 2.12
N LEU A 156 24.87 38.94 1.19
CA LEU A 156 25.65 37.90 0.48
C LEU A 156 27.16 38.05 0.70
N THR A 157 27.62 38.92 1.59
CA THR A 157 29.05 39.31 1.64
C THR A 157 29.70 39.04 2.98
N GLY A 158 30.77 38.24 2.97
CA GLY A 158 31.64 38.01 4.11
C GLY A 158 30.90 37.52 5.36
N THR A 159 31.31 38.01 6.52
CA THR A 159 30.80 37.57 7.82
C THR A 159 29.36 38.02 8.12
N THR A 160 28.77 38.86 7.26
CA THR A 160 27.37 39.30 7.38
C THR A 160 26.45 38.59 6.39
N SER A 161 26.94 37.57 5.67
CA SER A 161 26.11 36.75 4.80
C SER A 161 24.99 36.08 5.58
N ASN A 162 23.78 36.02 5.00
CA ASN A 162 22.61 35.36 5.59
C ASN A 162 22.59 33.83 5.39
N TRP A 163 23.48 33.27 4.56
CA TRP A 163 23.69 31.83 4.48
C TRP A 163 24.33 31.30 5.77
N LEU A 164 23.87 30.16 6.27
CA LEU A 164 24.30 29.56 7.54
C LEU A 164 24.75 28.10 7.32
N ALA A 165 25.74 27.64 8.09
CA ALA A 165 26.20 26.25 8.03
C ALA A 165 25.45 25.31 8.99
N SER A 166 24.67 25.87 9.93
CA SER A 166 24.00 25.14 11.01
C SER A 166 22.64 24.57 10.59
N SER A 167 22.62 23.72 9.56
CA SER A 167 21.41 23.03 9.13
C SER A 167 21.00 21.93 10.13
N PRO A 168 19.69 21.76 10.42
CA PRO A 168 19.19 20.61 11.18
C PRO A 168 19.17 19.32 10.33
N VAL A 169 19.30 19.41 9.01
CA VAL A 169 19.31 18.28 8.07
C VAL A 169 20.70 18.14 7.48
N THR A 170 21.26 16.93 7.52
CA THR A 170 22.61 16.72 6.95
C THR A 170 22.56 16.78 5.43
N THR A 171 23.32 17.70 4.82
CA THR A 171 23.40 17.81 3.36
C THR A 171 23.82 16.48 2.73
N GLY A 172 23.11 16.04 1.69
CA GLY A 172 23.27 14.73 1.05
C GLY A 172 22.51 13.59 1.72
N SER A 173 21.81 13.83 2.84
CA SER A 173 20.90 12.86 3.46
C SER A 173 19.58 12.79 2.71
N ILE A 174 19.62 12.29 1.47
CA ILE A 174 18.46 12.23 0.59
C ILE A 174 17.53 11.08 1.00
N ILE A 175 16.23 11.36 1.09
CA ILE A 175 15.20 10.35 1.35
C ILE A 175 15.25 9.22 0.31
N PRO A 176 15.10 7.95 0.72
CA PRO A 176 15.01 6.84 -0.21
C PRO A 176 13.81 6.95 -1.15
N SER A 177 13.96 6.49 -2.39
CA SER A 177 12.79 6.22 -3.22
C SER A 177 12.03 5.01 -2.69
N GLU A 178 10.78 4.84 -3.12
CA GLU A 178 9.98 3.67 -2.79
C GLU A 178 10.69 2.35 -3.13
N ALA A 179 10.43 1.32 -2.34
CA ALA A 179 10.97 -0.02 -2.58
C ALA A 179 10.37 -0.61 -3.86
N THR A 180 11.18 -1.33 -4.63
CA THR A 180 10.69 -2.06 -5.81
C THR A 180 10.29 -3.46 -5.41
N VAL A 181 9.03 -3.83 -5.73
CA VAL A 181 8.41 -5.10 -5.36
C VAL A 181 7.86 -5.84 -6.59
N THR A 182 7.61 -7.14 -6.45
CA THR A 182 6.81 -7.92 -7.42
C THR A 182 5.46 -8.23 -6.79
N THR A 183 4.36 -7.85 -7.45
CA THR A 183 3.00 -8.05 -6.95
C THR A 183 1.99 -8.20 -8.12
N PRO A 184 0.94 -9.04 -8.02
CA PRO A 184 0.61 -9.91 -6.89
C PRO A 184 1.56 -11.11 -6.76
N VAL A 185 1.70 -11.63 -5.54
CA VAL A 185 2.36 -12.92 -5.26
C VAL A 185 1.27 -13.97 -5.10
N THR A 186 1.25 -14.99 -5.96
CA THR A 186 0.20 -16.00 -5.97
C THR A 186 0.67 -17.34 -5.38
N TYR A 187 -0.17 -17.93 -4.53
CA TYR A 187 -0.02 -19.27 -3.97
C TYR A 187 -1.30 -20.08 -4.16
N ASN A 188 -1.21 -21.40 -4.25
CA ASN A 188 -2.36 -22.26 -4.03
C ASN A 188 -2.58 -22.45 -2.53
N GLN A 189 -3.83 -22.68 -2.14
CA GLN A 189 -4.17 -22.97 -0.75
C GLN A 189 -3.39 -24.19 -0.24
N GLY A 190 -2.62 -24.00 0.83
CA GLY A 190 -1.77 -25.01 1.45
C GLY A 190 -0.32 -25.04 0.96
N ASP A 191 0.07 -24.20 -0.01
CA ASP A 191 1.46 -24.12 -0.48
C ASP A 191 2.41 -23.65 0.64
N THR A 192 3.67 -24.08 0.62
CA THR A 192 4.69 -23.54 1.53
C THR A 192 5.21 -22.21 0.97
N ALA A 193 4.84 -21.10 1.59
CA ALA A 193 5.31 -19.77 1.20
C ALA A 193 6.76 -19.50 1.65
N SER A 194 7.46 -18.66 0.87
CA SER A 194 8.75 -18.08 1.25
C SER A 194 8.55 -16.66 1.82
N PRO A 195 9.50 -16.11 2.59
CA PRO A 195 9.49 -14.71 2.98
C PRO A 195 9.35 -13.81 1.75
N LEU A 196 8.57 -12.73 1.87
CA LEU A 196 8.44 -11.75 0.80
C LEU A 196 9.80 -11.12 0.46
N THR A 197 9.94 -10.68 -0.78
CA THR A 197 11.17 -10.05 -1.27
C THR A 197 10.87 -8.69 -1.87
N ALA A 198 11.80 -7.76 -1.68
CA ALA A 198 11.77 -6.42 -2.23
C ALA A 198 13.22 -5.94 -2.41
N THR A 199 13.39 -4.89 -3.19
CA THR A 199 14.68 -4.22 -3.37
C THR A 199 14.56 -2.78 -2.90
N THR A 200 15.61 -2.28 -2.24
CA THR A 200 15.63 -0.89 -1.78
C THR A 200 15.54 0.05 -2.97
N GLY A 201 14.84 1.16 -2.77
CA GLY A 201 14.87 2.29 -3.68
C GLY A 201 16.23 2.98 -3.70
N SER A 202 16.42 3.90 -4.65
CA SER A 202 17.59 4.77 -4.69
C SER A 202 17.75 5.50 -3.36
N ASN A 203 19.00 5.71 -2.92
CA ASN A 203 19.36 6.26 -1.60
C ASN A 203 18.94 5.41 -0.38
N GLY A 204 18.35 4.23 -0.57
CA GLY A 204 18.01 3.30 0.51
C GLY A 204 19.12 2.28 0.80
N THR A 205 19.35 2.02 2.09
CA THR A 205 20.32 1.02 2.60
C THR A 205 19.64 -0.18 3.25
N ALA A 206 18.38 -0.06 3.67
CA ALA A 206 17.63 -1.13 4.33
C ALA A 206 16.13 -1.09 3.98
N LEU A 207 15.39 -2.13 4.41
CA LEU A 207 13.95 -2.27 4.23
C LEU A 207 13.26 -2.39 5.59
N LEU A 208 12.06 -1.81 5.71
CA LEU A 208 11.13 -2.07 6.79
C LEU A 208 9.83 -2.67 6.24
N TRP A 209 9.35 -3.70 6.90
CA TRP A 209 8.17 -4.47 6.51
C TRP A 209 7.01 -4.25 7.45
N TYR A 210 5.79 -4.26 6.91
CA TYR A 210 4.57 -3.94 7.61
C TYR A 210 3.44 -4.90 7.22
N THR A 211 2.55 -5.15 8.18
CA THR A 211 1.30 -5.91 7.99
C THR A 211 0.05 -5.02 8.04
N THR A 212 0.23 -3.70 8.17
CA THR A 212 -0.82 -2.70 8.04
C THR A 212 -0.34 -1.50 7.22
N GLU A 213 -1.26 -0.90 6.47
CA GLU A 213 -1.00 0.28 5.66
C GLU A 213 -0.57 1.48 6.52
N THR A 214 -1.36 1.79 7.56
CA THR A 214 -1.15 2.95 8.44
C THR A 214 -0.87 2.51 9.88
N ASN A 215 -0.17 3.36 10.65
CA ASN A 215 0.09 3.18 12.10
C ASN A 215 0.68 1.82 12.53
N GLY A 216 1.27 1.06 11.60
CA GLY A 216 1.95 -0.20 11.88
C GLY A 216 3.40 0.01 12.29
N THR A 217 3.92 -0.87 13.13
CA THR A 217 5.36 -0.90 13.47
C THR A 217 6.13 -1.70 12.43
N GLY A 218 7.17 -1.10 11.86
CA GLY A 218 8.02 -1.75 10.86
C GLY A 218 8.94 -2.81 11.46
N THR A 219 9.20 -3.88 10.72
CA THR A 219 10.18 -4.91 11.08
C THR A 219 11.26 -5.05 10.01
N THR A 220 12.51 -5.32 10.42
CA THR A 220 13.60 -5.59 9.47
C THR A 220 13.54 -6.99 8.86
N THR A 221 12.75 -7.89 9.45
CA THR A 221 12.52 -9.24 8.94
C THR A 221 11.33 -9.23 7.98
N ALA A 222 11.52 -9.75 6.77
CA ALA A 222 10.43 -9.91 5.80
C ALA A 222 9.39 -10.93 6.30
N PRO A 223 8.08 -10.65 6.15
CA PRO A 223 7.03 -11.57 6.57
C PRO A 223 6.93 -12.76 5.61
N THR A 224 6.63 -13.94 6.16
CA THR A 224 6.24 -15.13 5.37
C THR A 224 4.72 -15.23 5.37
N PRO A 225 4.06 -15.14 4.19
CA PRO A 225 2.60 -15.19 4.12
C PRO A 225 2.00 -16.53 4.56
N GLY A 226 0.80 -16.47 5.14
CA GLY A 226 -0.01 -17.67 5.41
C GLY A 226 -0.82 -18.06 4.17
N THR A 227 -0.83 -19.35 3.84
CA THR A 227 -1.50 -19.91 2.65
C THR A 227 -2.66 -20.84 2.99
N THR A 228 -3.06 -20.94 4.26
CA THR A 228 -4.10 -21.89 4.71
C THR A 228 -5.51 -21.48 4.29
N THR A 229 -5.73 -20.19 4.05
CA THR A 229 -7.04 -19.62 3.75
C THR A 229 -6.97 -18.95 2.40
N ALA A 230 -7.86 -19.33 1.48
CA ALA A 230 -7.99 -18.65 0.20
C ALA A 230 -8.47 -17.20 0.40
N GLY A 231 -7.94 -16.28 -0.41
CA GLY A 231 -8.20 -14.85 -0.27
C GLY A 231 -7.00 -14.01 -0.65
N SER A 232 -7.13 -12.69 -0.48
CA SER A 232 -6.01 -11.75 -0.67
C SER A 232 -5.63 -11.10 0.66
N THR A 233 -4.32 -11.02 0.93
CA THR A 233 -3.75 -10.35 2.10
C THR A 233 -2.70 -9.35 1.62
N SER A 234 -2.78 -8.12 2.09
CA SER A 234 -1.79 -7.09 1.76
C SER A 234 -0.67 -7.04 2.80
N TYR A 235 0.54 -6.83 2.30
CA TYR A 235 1.73 -6.50 3.05
C TYR A 235 2.31 -5.21 2.47
N TRP A 236 3.13 -4.52 3.25
CA TRP A 236 3.77 -3.30 2.77
C TRP A 236 5.25 -3.28 3.13
N VAL A 237 6.03 -2.59 2.33
CA VAL A 237 7.46 -2.43 2.54
C VAL A 237 7.91 -1.02 2.18
N SER A 238 8.80 -0.43 2.96
CA SER A 238 9.44 0.86 2.70
C SER A 238 10.95 0.69 2.61
N SER A 239 11.61 1.64 1.93
CA SER A 239 13.06 1.76 1.94
C SER A 239 13.49 2.75 3.02
N THR A 240 14.53 2.40 3.77
CA THR A 240 15.14 3.28 4.77
C THR A 240 16.60 3.54 4.48
N ASN A 241 17.16 4.58 5.09
CA ASN A 241 18.59 4.84 5.08
C ASN A 241 19.15 5.04 6.50
N ASP A 242 20.48 5.15 6.59
CA ASP A 242 21.20 5.27 7.86
C ASP A 242 20.94 6.59 8.60
N ASN A 243 20.34 7.58 7.92
CA ASN A 243 19.96 8.87 8.49
C ASN A 243 18.55 8.84 9.12
N GLY A 244 17.91 7.67 9.16
CA GLY A 244 16.57 7.50 9.72
C GLY A 244 15.44 7.97 8.80
N CYS A 245 15.74 8.19 7.51
CA CYS A 245 14.74 8.52 6.51
C CYS A 245 14.00 7.27 6.07
N GLU A 246 12.72 7.41 5.75
CA GLU A 246 11.86 6.33 5.31
C GLU A 246 10.99 6.78 4.14
N SER A 247 11.01 6.00 3.05
CA SER A 247 10.17 6.22 1.87
C SER A 247 8.69 5.97 2.18
N GLU A 248 7.83 6.30 1.23
CA GLU A 248 6.46 5.77 1.26
C GLU A 248 6.47 4.25 1.13
N LYS A 249 5.38 3.64 1.62
CA LYS A 249 5.19 2.19 1.62
C LYS A 249 4.69 1.73 0.26
N THR A 250 5.32 0.70 -0.28
CA THR A 250 4.85 -0.01 -1.47
C THR A 250 4.07 -1.26 -1.06
N GLU A 251 2.87 -1.43 -1.62
CA GLU A 251 1.99 -2.56 -1.32
C GLU A 251 2.42 -3.83 -2.09
N ILE A 252 2.34 -4.96 -1.41
CA ILE A 252 2.45 -6.30 -1.98
C ILE A 252 1.16 -7.05 -1.64
N VAL A 253 0.33 -7.28 -2.64
CA VAL A 253 -0.84 -8.15 -2.53
C VAL A 253 -0.40 -9.61 -2.67
N VAL A 254 -0.73 -10.44 -1.67
CA VAL A 254 -0.58 -11.90 -1.73
C VAL A 254 -1.94 -12.53 -1.95
N THR A 255 -2.08 -13.30 -3.03
CA THR A 255 -3.33 -13.98 -3.39
C THR A 255 -3.17 -15.49 -3.19
N VAL A 256 -4.02 -16.06 -2.35
CA VAL A 256 -4.11 -17.51 -2.13
C VAL A 256 -5.34 -18.01 -2.87
N GLU A 257 -5.12 -18.79 -3.91
CA GLU A 257 -6.17 -19.39 -4.72
C GLU A 257 -6.70 -20.66 -4.07
N SER A 258 -8.03 -20.81 -4.03
CA SER A 258 -8.66 -22.05 -3.57
C SER A 258 -8.31 -23.19 -4.51
N THR A 259 -7.88 -24.32 -3.98
CA THR A 259 -7.72 -25.51 -4.80
C THR A 259 -9.10 -26.03 -5.19
N LEU A 260 -9.43 -26.00 -6.48
CA LEU A 260 -10.59 -26.72 -7.00
C LEU A 260 -10.27 -28.22 -6.92
N SER A 261 -10.65 -28.88 -5.83
CA SER A 261 -10.65 -30.34 -5.83
C SER A 261 -11.69 -30.81 -6.86
N SER A 262 -11.30 -31.72 -7.74
CA SER A 262 -12.28 -32.40 -8.58
C SER A 262 -13.02 -33.40 -7.69
N ASN A 263 -14.30 -33.15 -7.38
CA ASN A 263 -15.17 -34.11 -6.66
C ASN A 263 -15.18 -35.53 -7.27
N ASN A 264 -14.70 -35.68 -8.51
CA ASN A 264 -14.62 -36.96 -9.23
C ASN A 264 -13.65 -37.98 -8.60
N PHE A 265 -12.61 -37.53 -7.89
CA PHE A 265 -11.62 -38.44 -7.27
C PHE A 265 -12.21 -39.19 -6.06
N ASP A 266 -12.94 -38.49 -5.19
CA ASP A 266 -13.53 -39.08 -3.98
C ASP A 266 -14.70 -40.05 -4.26
N ILE A 267 -15.53 -39.76 -5.27
CA ILE A 267 -16.63 -40.65 -5.68
C ILE A 267 -16.08 -41.99 -6.21
N SER A 268 -14.96 -41.94 -6.92
CA SER A 268 -14.38 -43.12 -7.56
C SER A 268 -13.83 -44.17 -6.58
N ASN A 269 -13.49 -43.75 -5.36
CA ASN A 269 -13.00 -44.60 -4.26
C ASN A 269 -14.14 -45.17 -3.40
N LYS A 270 -15.26 -44.44 -3.28
CA LYS A 270 -16.46 -44.88 -2.55
C LYS A 270 -17.37 -45.80 -3.38
N LEU A 271 -17.25 -45.77 -4.71
CA LEU A 271 -18.04 -46.58 -5.63
C LEU A 271 -17.36 -47.92 -5.96
N LYS A 272 -17.99 -49.03 -5.59
CA LYS A 272 -17.56 -50.38 -6.01
C LYS A 272 -18.60 -51.01 -6.93
N ILE A 273 -18.15 -51.56 -8.06
CA ILE A 273 -19.01 -52.27 -9.02
C ILE A 273 -18.45 -53.67 -9.25
N TYR A 274 -19.25 -54.69 -8.93
CA TYR A 274 -18.81 -56.09 -9.00
C TYR A 274 -19.99 -57.07 -9.19
N PRO A 275 -19.78 -58.26 -9.76
CA PRO A 275 -18.55 -58.66 -10.43
C PRO A 275 -18.37 -57.91 -11.76
N ASN A 276 -17.14 -57.76 -12.21
CA ASN A 276 -16.82 -57.25 -13.54
C ASN A 276 -15.64 -58.08 -14.08
N PRO A 277 -15.86 -59.00 -15.05
CA PRO A 277 -17.08 -59.20 -15.84
C PRO A 277 -18.29 -59.81 -15.09
N ALA A 278 -19.51 -59.59 -15.59
CA ALA A 278 -20.78 -60.11 -15.03
C ALA A 278 -21.65 -60.82 -16.08
N THR A 279 -22.49 -61.77 -15.65
CA THR A 279 -23.38 -62.54 -16.53
C THR A 279 -24.86 -62.15 -16.39
N ASN A 280 -25.40 -62.10 -15.16
CA ASN A 280 -26.84 -61.85 -14.95
C ASN A 280 -27.10 -60.59 -14.13
N THR A 281 -26.28 -60.32 -13.12
CA THR A 281 -26.45 -59.19 -12.21
C THR A 281 -25.14 -58.49 -11.93
N ILE A 282 -25.21 -57.19 -11.67
CA ILE A 282 -24.10 -56.36 -11.17
C ILE A 282 -24.54 -55.70 -9.87
N THR A 283 -23.69 -55.79 -8.85
CA THR A 283 -23.83 -55.04 -7.61
C THR A 283 -23.10 -53.71 -7.72
N ILE A 284 -23.80 -52.63 -7.35
CA ILE A 284 -23.26 -51.29 -7.21
C ILE A 284 -23.35 -50.90 -5.73
N ASP A 285 -22.20 -50.75 -5.09
CA ASP A 285 -22.06 -50.25 -3.73
C ASP A 285 -21.67 -48.77 -3.79
N VAL A 286 -22.54 -47.91 -3.25
CA VAL A 286 -22.43 -46.45 -3.28
C VAL A 286 -22.12 -45.85 -1.91
N ASP A 287 -21.54 -46.63 -0.98
CA ASP A 287 -21.13 -46.26 0.39
C ASP A 287 -21.35 -44.78 0.79
N ASN A 288 -22.39 -44.54 1.60
CA ASN A 288 -22.78 -43.24 2.16
C ASN A 288 -23.04 -42.10 1.15
N LEU A 289 -23.24 -42.40 -0.14
CA LEU A 289 -23.70 -41.41 -1.13
C LEU A 289 -25.22 -41.22 -1.02
N THR A 290 -25.66 -40.02 -0.67
CA THR A 290 -27.08 -39.67 -0.66
C THR A 290 -27.58 -39.47 -2.10
N THR A 291 -28.64 -40.20 -2.48
CA THR A 291 -29.39 -39.99 -3.74
C THR A 291 -28.55 -40.13 -5.03
N ALA A 292 -28.10 -41.35 -5.35
CA ALA A 292 -27.36 -41.63 -6.59
C ALA A 292 -28.30 -42.06 -7.73
N LYS A 293 -27.99 -41.65 -8.97
CA LYS A 293 -28.65 -42.10 -10.20
C LYS A 293 -27.69 -42.89 -11.06
N LEU A 294 -28.15 -44.01 -11.59
CA LEU A 294 -27.43 -44.82 -12.55
C LEU A 294 -27.97 -44.57 -13.96
N GLN A 295 -27.07 -44.29 -14.90
CA GLN A 295 -27.31 -44.41 -16.34
C GLN A 295 -26.40 -45.48 -16.92
N VAL A 296 -26.98 -46.49 -17.56
CA VAL A 296 -26.22 -47.50 -18.32
C VAL A 296 -26.20 -47.09 -19.78
N LEU A 297 -25.00 -46.95 -20.35
CA LEU A 297 -24.80 -46.55 -21.74
C LEU A 297 -24.09 -47.66 -22.53
N ASP A 298 -24.44 -47.82 -23.82
CA ASP A 298 -23.62 -48.60 -24.75
C ASP A 298 -22.38 -47.81 -25.22
N LEU A 299 -21.53 -48.44 -26.03
CA LEU A 299 -20.33 -47.83 -26.61
C LEU A 299 -20.61 -46.64 -27.54
N THR A 300 -21.84 -46.47 -28.01
CA THR A 300 -22.26 -45.32 -28.82
C THR A 300 -22.76 -44.15 -27.97
N GLY A 301 -22.83 -44.34 -26.65
CA GLY A 301 -23.37 -43.35 -25.71
C GLY A 301 -24.90 -43.36 -25.62
N LYS A 302 -25.58 -44.36 -26.19
CA LYS A 302 -27.04 -44.50 -26.06
C LYS A 302 -27.37 -45.02 -24.67
N ILE A 303 -28.31 -44.36 -24.01
CA ILE A 303 -28.83 -44.79 -22.70
C ILE A 303 -29.71 -46.03 -22.89
N ILE A 304 -29.36 -47.10 -22.19
CA ILE A 304 -30.05 -48.40 -22.20
C ILE A 304 -30.94 -48.53 -20.97
N ASN A 305 -30.48 -48.02 -19.83
CA ASN A 305 -31.21 -48.05 -18.58
C ASN A 305 -30.94 -46.79 -17.76
N ASN A 306 -31.92 -46.39 -16.96
CA ASN A 306 -31.83 -45.26 -16.05
C ASN A 306 -32.59 -45.59 -14.77
N GLU A 307 -31.90 -45.63 -13.64
CA GLU A 307 -32.45 -46.04 -12.35
C GLU A 307 -31.95 -45.10 -11.23
N THR A 308 -32.78 -44.92 -10.20
CA THR A 308 -32.35 -44.29 -8.95
C THR A 308 -31.85 -45.39 -8.02
N LEU A 309 -30.69 -45.18 -7.39
CA LEU A 309 -30.09 -46.08 -6.42
C LEU A 309 -30.60 -45.68 -5.03
N GLU A 310 -31.50 -46.49 -4.48
CA GLU A 310 -32.26 -46.18 -3.25
C GLU A 310 -31.63 -46.77 -1.98
N SER A 311 -30.65 -47.67 -2.12
CA SER A 311 -29.93 -48.30 -1.02
C SER A 311 -28.41 -48.11 -1.14
N ILE A 312 -27.67 -48.42 -0.07
CA ILE A 312 -26.19 -48.41 -0.09
C ILE A 312 -25.66 -49.43 -1.11
N THR A 313 -26.31 -50.59 -1.20
CA THR A 313 -25.98 -51.65 -2.15
C THR A 313 -27.18 -51.91 -3.04
N ASN A 314 -27.00 -51.79 -4.36
CA ASN A 314 -28.06 -51.96 -5.35
C ASN A 314 -27.66 -53.08 -6.32
N SER A 315 -28.63 -53.90 -6.73
CA SER A 315 -28.41 -54.98 -7.69
C SER A 315 -29.10 -54.65 -9.00
N ILE A 316 -28.33 -54.59 -10.09
CA ILE A 316 -28.81 -54.28 -11.43
C ILE A 316 -28.89 -55.57 -12.24
N ASP A 317 -30.09 -55.91 -12.73
CA ASP A 317 -30.29 -57.04 -13.63
C ASP A 317 -29.89 -56.67 -15.06
N ILE A 318 -28.91 -57.39 -15.59
CA ILE A 318 -28.36 -57.23 -16.94
C ILE A 318 -28.60 -58.47 -17.81
N THR A 319 -29.44 -59.41 -17.38
CA THR A 319 -29.69 -60.69 -18.06
C THR A 319 -30.13 -60.48 -19.52
N LYS A 320 -30.88 -59.40 -19.78
CA LYS A 320 -31.38 -59.04 -21.12
C LYS A 320 -30.39 -58.25 -21.97
N TYR A 321 -29.24 -57.84 -21.41
CA TYR A 321 -28.27 -57.05 -22.13
C TYR A 321 -27.40 -57.98 -22.99
N PRO A 322 -27.19 -57.67 -24.29
CA PRO A 322 -26.24 -58.41 -25.11
C PRO A 322 -24.84 -58.42 -24.50
N SER A 323 -24.07 -59.49 -24.73
CA SER A 323 -22.67 -59.56 -24.32
C SER A 323 -21.87 -58.41 -24.97
N GLY A 324 -21.07 -57.71 -24.17
CA GLY A 324 -20.44 -56.48 -24.63
C GLY A 324 -19.92 -55.59 -23.49
N VAL A 325 -19.45 -54.40 -23.87
CA VAL A 325 -18.95 -53.39 -22.93
C VAL A 325 -20.00 -52.31 -22.73
N TYR A 326 -20.25 -51.96 -21.48
CA TYR A 326 -21.17 -50.90 -21.08
C TYR A 326 -20.48 -49.88 -20.19
N MET A 327 -20.94 -48.64 -20.25
CA MET A 327 -20.52 -47.57 -19.35
C MET A 327 -21.61 -47.35 -18.31
N PHE A 328 -21.27 -47.59 -17.04
CA PHE A 328 -22.13 -47.25 -15.91
C PHE A 328 -21.75 -45.85 -15.45
N LYS A 329 -22.62 -44.87 -15.74
CA LYS A 329 -22.49 -43.49 -15.31
C LYS A 329 -23.30 -43.28 -14.04
N ILE A 330 -22.62 -42.97 -12.94
CA ILE A 330 -23.23 -42.72 -11.64
C ILE A 330 -23.20 -41.22 -11.39
N ILE A 331 -24.36 -40.63 -11.13
CA ILE A 331 -24.57 -39.20 -10.92
C ILE A 331 -25.06 -39.03 -9.48
N THR A 332 -24.35 -38.23 -8.68
CA THR A 332 -24.70 -37.87 -7.30
C THR A 332 -24.76 -36.35 -7.16
N THR A 333 -25.15 -35.87 -5.99
CA THR A 333 -25.04 -34.45 -5.62
C THR A 333 -23.59 -33.98 -5.52
N GLU A 334 -22.67 -34.88 -5.19
CA GLU A 334 -21.24 -34.60 -5.09
C GLU A 334 -20.54 -34.55 -6.46
N GLY A 335 -21.06 -35.23 -7.48
CA GLY A 335 -20.46 -35.22 -8.82
C GLY A 335 -20.91 -36.36 -9.73
N THR A 336 -20.15 -36.63 -10.79
CA THR A 336 -20.47 -37.71 -11.74
C THR A 336 -19.23 -38.54 -12.02
N THR A 337 -19.35 -39.87 -11.98
CA THR A 337 -18.29 -40.81 -12.33
C THR A 337 -18.77 -41.84 -13.35
N ILE A 338 -17.86 -42.40 -14.14
CA ILE A 338 -18.16 -43.42 -15.15
C ILE A 338 -17.24 -44.63 -14.94
N LYS A 339 -17.82 -45.82 -14.89
CA LYS A 339 -17.09 -47.09 -14.80
C LYS A 339 -17.42 -47.99 -15.98
N LYS A 340 -16.40 -48.56 -16.58
CA LYS A 340 -16.54 -49.57 -17.64
C LYS A 340 -16.90 -50.92 -17.02
N VAL A 341 -17.95 -51.56 -17.53
CA VAL A 341 -18.38 -52.89 -17.10
C VAL A 341 -18.53 -53.83 -18.30
N ILE A 342 -18.12 -55.08 -18.12
CA ILE A 342 -18.11 -56.12 -19.15
C ILE A 342 -19.22 -57.12 -18.86
N LYS A 343 -20.17 -57.25 -19.79
CA LYS A 343 -21.21 -58.30 -19.81
C LYS A 343 -20.70 -59.49 -20.61
N GLN A 344 -20.72 -60.67 -19.99
CA GLN A 344 -20.49 -61.97 -20.64
C GLN A 344 -21.80 -62.66 -20.95
#